data_AF-A0A7S0RGU3-F1
#
_entry.id   AF-A0A7S0RGU3-F1
#
_cell.length_a   1.000
_cell.length_b   1.000
_cell.length_c   1.000
_cell.angle_alpha   90.00
_cell.angle_beta   90.00
_cell.angle_gamma   90.00
#
_symmetry.space_group_name_H-M   'P 1'
#
loop_
_entity.id
_entity.type
_entity.pdbx_description
1 polymer ?
#
loop_
_entity_poly.entity_id
_entity_poly.type
_entity_poly.pdbx_seq_one_letter_code
_entity_poly.pdbx_strand_id
1 'polypeptide(L)'
;EVAAFYAEWSHFSTSKAFAWADMYNLAGAPNRQYRRKMEEENRKARRGARREYNDEVRELVAFVRKRDKRVAKYAAEEAERRAVRQAEEDARRAREKAERAARAAAYEEADWIRASEQQAAEEGESGSEEVEVEQFFCVACDKVFKSAKQLANHEKSKKHVEAVAALRAVLQGEEA
;
A
#
# COMPACT_ATOMS: atom_id res chain seq x y z
N GLU A 1 -33.99 -11.46 -20.09
CA GLU A 1 -35.21 -11.51 -19.24
C GLU A 1 -34.93 -11.98 -17.81
N VAL A 2 -34.45 -13.21 -17.58
CA VAL A 2 -34.18 -13.72 -16.21
C VAL A 2 -33.16 -12.86 -15.43
N ALA A 3 -32.10 -12.41 -16.08
CA ALA A 3 -31.11 -11.53 -15.45
C ALA A 3 -31.69 -10.15 -15.08
N ALA A 4 -32.56 -9.58 -15.92
CA ALA A 4 -33.20 -8.29 -15.66
C ALA A 4 -34.17 -8.37 -14.47
N PHE A 5 -34.95 -9.47 -14.38
CA PHE A 5 -35.80 -9.74 -13.23
C PHE A 5 -34.99 -9.74 -11.92
N TYR A 6 -33.94 -10.56 -11.83
CA TYR A 6 -33.14 -10.60 -10.60
C TYR A 6 -32.39 -9.30 -10.30
N ALA A 7 -32.06 -8.51 -11.33
CA ALA A 7 -31.44 -7.19 -11.14
C ALA A 7 -32.43 -6.18 -10.54
N GLU A 8 -33.69 -6.18 -10.96
CA GLU A 8 -34.70 -5.29 -10.37
C GLU A 8 -35.03 -5.70 -8.93
N TRP A 9 -35.25 -7.00 -8.70
CA TRP A 9 -35.61 -7.54 -7.39
C TRP A 9 -34.46 -7.55 -6.37
N SER A 10 -33.20 -7.60 -6.81
CA SER A 10 -32.07 -7.42 -5.88
C SER A 10 -32.00 -6.01 -5.31
N HIS A 11 -32.51 -5.02 -6.05
CA HIS A 11 -32.56 -3.61 -5.63
C HIS A 11 -33.94 -3.21 -5.10
N PHE A 12 -34.77 -4.20 -4.74
CA PHE A 12 -36.13 -3.94 -4.27
C PHE A 12 -36.15 -2.94 -3.12
N SER A 13 -37.13 -2.05 -3.17
CA SER A 13 -37.42 -1.09 -2.11
C SER A 13 -38.93 -0.91 -1.97
N THR A 14 -39.41 -0.95 -0.74
CA THR A 14 -40.85 -0.76 -0.45
C THR A 14 -41.24 0.71 -0.31
N SER A 15 -42.47 1.03 -0.73
CA SER A 15 -43.15 2.32 -0.50
C SER A 15 -44.00 2.33 0.78
N LYS A 16 -44.05 1.21 1.52
CA LYS A 16 -44.89 1.08 2.74
C LYS A 16 -44.47 2.07 3.83
N ALA A 17 -45.45 2.66 4.52
CA ALA A 17 -45.19 3.74 5.48
C ALA A 17 -44.55 3.29 6.81
N PHE A 18 -44.77 2.04 7.26
CA PHE A 18 -44.32 1.51 8.55
C PHE A 18 -44.79 2.29 9.79
N ALA A 19 -45.94 2.96 9.73
CA ALA A 19 -46.48 3.74 10.84
C ALA A 19 -46.72 2.92 12.14
N TRP A 20 -46.92 1.60 12.01
CA TRP A 20 -47.05 0.70 13.17
C TRP A 20 -45.76 0.57 13.99
N ALA A 21 -44.60 0.91 13.41
CA ALA A 21 -43.31 0.89 14.10
C ALA A 21 -43.05 2.19 14.90
N ASP A 22 -43.99 3.14 14.91
CA ASP A 22 -43.85 4.38 15.67
C ASP A 22 -43.95 4.07 17.19
N MET A 23 -42.87 4.32 17.93
CA MET A 23 -42.76 4.02 19.36
C MET A 23 -43.40 5.08 20.25
N TYR A 24 -43.44 6.34 19.78
CA TYR A 24 -43.91 7.49 20.54
C TYR A 24 -45.13 8.13 19.87
N ASN A 25 -46.13 8.51 20.66
CA ASN A 25 -47.25 9.31 20.16
C ASN A 25 -46.90 10.81 20.23
N LEU A 26 -46.88 11.47 19.06
CA LEU A 26 -46.53 12.89 18.93
C LEU A 26 -47.52 13.84 19.64
N ALA A 27 -48.78 13.40 19.84
CA ALA A 27 -49.79 14.19 20.55
C ALA A 27 -49.51 14.31 22.07
N GLY A 28 -48.76 13.37 22.64
CA GLY A 28 -48.38 13.38 24.06
C GLY A 28 -47.13 14.20 24.36
N ALA A 29 -46.61 14.95 23.39
CA ALA A 29 -45.33 15.64 23.54
C ALA A 29 -45.42 16.90 24.46
N PRO A 30 -44.65 16.97 25.55
CA PRO A 30 -44.74 18.09 26.51
C PRO A 30 -44.33 19.46 25.94
N ASN A 31 -43.40 19.48 24.98
CA ASN A 31 -42.99 20.71 24.30
C ASN A 31 -42.45 20.40 22.89
N ARG A 32 -42.17 21.45 22.12
CA ARG A 32 -41.66 21.34 20.74
C ARG A 32 -40.33 20.58 20.63
N GLN A 33 -39.44 20.69 21.61
CA GLN A 33 -38.16 20.00 21.60
C GLN A 33 -38.36 18.48 21.81
N TYR A 34 -39.21 18.09 22.76
CA TYR A 34 -39.59 16.69 22.96
C TYR A 34 -40.33 16.12 21.75
N ARG A 35 -41.24 16.87 21.11
CA ARG A 35 -41.89 16.44 19.88
C ARG A 35 -40.90 16.12 18.77
N ARG A 36 -39.89 16.97 18.57
CA ARG A 36 -38.83 16.74 17.59
C ARG A 36 -38.00 15.47 17.88
N LYS A 37 -37.64 15.25 19.15
CA LYS A 37 -36.93 14.03 19.58
C LYS A 37 -37.78 12.78 19.34
N MET A 38 -39.08 12.83 19.67
CA MET A 38 -40.02 11.74 19.40
C MET A 38 -40.18 11.46 17.89
N GLU A 39 -40.29 12.51 17.06
CA GLU A 39 -40.35 12.38 15.60
C GLU A 39 -39.07 11.74 15.03
N GLU A 40 -37.90 12.07 15.61
CA GLU A 40 -36.62 11.49 15.23
C GLU A 40 -36.54 10.00 15.58
N GLU A 41 -36.91 9.62 16.80
CA GLU A 41 -36.94 8.21 17.22
C GLU A 41 -37.96 7.40 16.41
N ASN A 42 -39.16 7.93 16.16
CA ASN A 42 -40.14 7.29 15.27
C ASN A 42 -39.59 7.13 13.85
N ARG A 43 -38.94 8.17 13.31
CA ARG A 43 -38.29 8.07 11.99
C ARG A 43 -37.21 7.01 11.97
N LYS A 44 -36.44 6.87 13.05
CA LYS A 44 -35.41 5.83 13.19
C LYS A 44 -36.05 4.43 13.25
N ALA A 45 -37.10 4.25 14.03
CA ALA A 45 -37.85 3.00 14.12
C ALA A 45 -38.47 2.59 12.76
N ARG A 46 -39.12 3.53 12.05
CA ARG A 46 -39.64 3.29 10.69
C ARG A 46 -38.55 2.95 9.68
N ARG A 47 -37.38 3.60 9.78
CA ARG A 47 -36.21 3.26 8.94
C ARG A 47 -35.63 1.89 9.29
N GLY A 48 -35.71 1.46 10.55
CA GLY A 48 -35.35 0.11 10.98
C GLY A 48 -36.28 -0.93 10.35
N ALA A 49 -37.58 -0.83 10.62
CA ALA A 49 -38.59 -1.75 10.09
C ALA A 49 -38.61 -1.80 8.54
N ARG A 50 -38.38 -0.66 7.86
CA ARG A 50 -38.25 -0.64 6.40
C ARG A 50 -37.01 -1.39 5.91
N ARG A 51 -35.89 -1.29 6.63
CA ARG A 51 -34.66 -2.01 6.28
C ARG A 51 -34.85 -3.50 6.44
N GLU A 52 -35.33 -3.93 7.61
CA GLU A 52 -35.64 -5.34 7.88
C GLU A 52 -36.55 -5.94 6.80
N TYR A 53 -37.67 -5.28 6.47
CA TYR A 53 -38.57 -5.75 5.42
C TYR A 53 -37.89 -5.85 4.03
N ASN A 54 -37.09 -4.84 3.66
CA ASN A 54 -36.39 -4.88 2.38
C ASN A 54 -35.32 -5.99 2.36
N ASP A 55 -34.63 -6.20 3.48
CA ASP A 55 -33.60 -7.22 3.62
C ASP A 55 -34.22 -8.62 3.59
N GLU A 56 -35.36 -8.84 4.24
CA GLU A 56 -36.15 -10.08 4.14
C GLU A 56 -36.56 -10.39 2.69
N VAL A 57 -37.06 -9.38 1.95
CA VAL A 57 -37.42 -9.56 0.54
C VAL A 57 -36.20 -9.88 -0.31
N ARG A 58 -35.07 -9.20 -0.09
CA ARG A 58 -33.81 -9.45 -0.81
C ARG A 58 -33.25 -10.83 -0.50
N GLU A 59 -33.35 -11.28 0.75
CA GLU A 59 -32.95 -12.63 1.16
C GLU A 59 -33.83 -13.68 0.49
N LEU A 60 -35.15 -13.47 0.46
CA LEU A 60 -36.06 -14.35 -0.27
C LEU A 60 -35.70 -14.42 -1.76
N VAL A 61 -35.43 -13.28 -2.40
CA VAL A 61 -35.01 -13.24 -3.81
C VAL A 61 -33.68 -13.97 -4.01
N ALA A 62 -32.71 -13.80 -3.12
CA ALA A 62 -31.43 -14.52 -3.17
C ALA A 62 -31.63 -16.04 -3.02
N PHE A 63 -32.53 -16.45 -2.14
CA PHE A 63 -32.90 -17.84 -1.94
C PHE A 63 -33.56 -18.46 -3.19
N VAL A 64 -34.52 -17.76 -3.81
CA VAL A 64 -35.13 -18.18 -5.07
C VAL A 64 -34.07 -18.23 -6.18
N ARG A 65 -33.20 -17.22 -6.28
CA ARG A 65 -32.13 -17.17 -7.28
C ARG A 65 -31.17 -18.36 -7.16
N LYS A 66 -30.84 -18.79 -5.95
CA LYS A 66 -29.98 -19.96 -5.70
C LYS A 66 -30.66 -21.27 -6.14
N ARG A 67 -31.99 -21.33 -6.13
CA ARG A 67 -32.78 -22.52 -6.50
C ARG A 67 -33.24 -22.53 -7.96
N ASP A 68 -33.21 -21.39 -8.65
CA ASP A 68 -33.62 -21.32 -10.05
C ASP A 68 -32.62 -22.07 -10.94
N LYS A 69 -33.09 -23.17 -11.56
CA LYS A 69 -32.30 -24.01 -12.46
C LYS A 69 -31.75 -23.24 -13.66
N ARG A 70 -32.46 -22.21 -14.15
CA ARG A 70 -32.01 -21.37 -15.28
C ARG A 70 -30.79 -20.56 -14.90
N VAL A 71 -30.80 -20.01 -13.69
CA VAL A 71 -29.67 -19.26 -13.12
C VAL A 71 -28.50 -20.20 -12.85
N ALA A 72 -28.76 -21.40 -12.31
CA ALA A 72 -27.73 -22.40 -12.05
C ALA A 72 -27.00 -22.85 -13.33
N LYS A 73 -27.74 -23.13 -14.41
CA LYS A 73 -27.14 -23.47 -15.72
C LYS A 73 -26.27 -22.35 -16.27
N TYR A 74 -26.80 -21.13 -16.30
CA TYR A 74 -26.05 -19.96 -16.76
C TYR A 74 -24.80 -19.71 -15.91
N ALA A 75 -24.88 -19.88 -14.59
CA ALA A 75 -23.75 -19.73 -13.68
C ALA A 75 -22.65 -20.77 -13.93
N ALA A 76 -23.02 -22.02 -14.25
CA ALA A 76 -22.06 -23.07 -14.60
C ALA A 76 -21.34 -22.74 -15.92
N GLU A 77 -22.08 -22.36 -16.96
CA GLU A 77 -21.51 -21.96 -18.25
C GLU A 77 -20.58 -20.74 -18.12
N GLU A 78 -20.97 -19.74 -17.33
CA GLU A 78 -20.12 -18.57 -17.04
C GLU A 78 -18.87 -18.95 -16.24
N ALA A 79 -18.97 -19.89 -15.29
CA ALA A 79 -17.82 -20.37 -14.52
C ALA A 79 -16.81 -21.08 -15.42
N GLU A 80 -17.27 -21.92 -16.34
CA GLU A 80 -16.42 -22.57 -17.35
C GLU A 80 -15.74 -21.53 -18.26
N ARG A 81 -16.49 -20.55 -18.78
CA ARG A 81 -15.93 -19.46 -19.59
C ARG A 81 -14.91 -18.61 -18.83
N ARG A 82 -15.08 -18.45 -17.52
CA ARG A 82 -14.12 -17.73 -16.66
C ARG A 82 -12.88 -18.58 -16.40
N ALA A 83 -13.04 -19.87 -16.13
CA ALA A 83 -11.93 -20.80 -15.92
C ALA A 83 -11.06 -20.91 -17.18
N VAL A 84 -11.65 -20.99 -18.37
CA VAL A 84 -10.92 -21.00 -19.65
C VAL A 84 -10.12 -19.71 -19.81
N ARG A 85 -10.74 -18.54 -19.59
CA ARG A 85 -10.04 -17.25 -19.66
C ARG A 85 -8.89 -17.16 -18.66
N GLN A 86 -9.12 -17.58 -17.41
CA GLN A 86 -8.09 -17.60 -16.38
C GLN A 86 -6.93 -18.53 -16.73
N ALA A 87 -7.21 -19.74 -17.22
CA ALA A 87 -6.19 -20.67 -17.65
C ALA A 87 -5.36 -20.13 -18.82
N GLU A 88 -5.98 -19.41 -19.76
CA GLU A 88 -5.28 -18.74 -20.85
C GLU A 88 -4.38 -17.61 -20.34
N GLU A 89 -4.86 -16.78 -19.42
CA GLU A 89 -4.06 -15.71 -18.82
C GLU A 89 -2.89 -16.26 -18.00
N ASP A 90 -3.11 -17.32 -17.24
CA ASP A 90 -2.07 -17.96 -16.44
C ASP A 90 -1.03 -18.65 -17.32
N ALA A 91 -1.46 -19.27 -18.43
CA ALA A 91 -0.54 -19.81 -19.43
C ALA A 91 0.30 -18.70 -20.11
N ARG A 92 -0.31 -17.54 -20.41
CA ARG A 92 0.40 -16.38 -20.96
C ARG A 92 1.44 -15.86 -19.96
N ARG A 93 1.06 -15.67 -18.70
CA ARG A 93 1.96 -15.25 -17.62
C ARG A 93 3.10 -16.24 -17.39
N ALA A 94 2.82 -17.53 -17.45
CA ALA A 94 3.83 -18.57 -17.31
C ALA A 94 4.85 -18.54 -18.46
N ARG A 95 4.40 -18.34 -19.69
CA ARG A 95 5.26 -18.18 -20.87
C ARG A 95 6.16 -16.95 -20.76
N GLU A 96 5.60 -15.80 -20.41
CA GLU A 96 6.37 -14.56 -20.22
C GLU A 96 7.41 -14.71 -19.10
N LYS A 97 7.04 -15.37 -17.99
CA LYS A 97 7.96 -15.65 -16.89
C LYS A 97 9.08 -16.60 -17.31
N ALA A 98 8.76 -17.65 -18.05
CA ALA A 98 9.74 -18.60 -18.58
C ALA A 98 10.68 -17.91 -19.59
N GLU A 99 10.17 -17.07 -20.48
CA GLU A 99 11.00 -16.30 -21.41
C GLU A 99 11.92 -15.33 -20.68
N ARG A 100 11.41 -14.60 -19.67
CA ARG A 100 12.24 -13.71 -18.84
C ARG A 100 13.33 -14.50 -18.09
N ALA A 101 13.00 -15.66 -17.55
CA ALA A 101 13.97 -16.53 -16.89
C ALA A 101 15.03 -17.06 -17.87
N ALA A 102 14.63 -17.46 -19.08
CA ALA A 102 15.56 -17.90 -20.12
C ALA A 102 16.47 -16.77 -20.59
N ARG A 103 15.94 -15.55 -20.79
CA ARG A 103 16.74 -14.36 -21.10
C ARG A 103 17.73 -14.03 -19.97
N ALA A 104 17.33 -14.18 -18.71
CA ALA A 104 18.22 -13.97 -17.57
C ALA A 104 19.30 -15.06 -17.47
N ALA A 105 18.97 -16.32 -17.81
CA ALA A 105 19.94 -17.42 -17.81
C ALA A 105 20.92 -17.35 -19.00
N ALA A 106 20.47 -16.84 -20.15
CA ALA A 106 21.30 -16.61 -21.33
C ALA A 106 22.10 -15.29 -21.26
N TYR A 107 21.90 -14.48 -20.22
CA TYR A 107 22.67 -13.28 -19.99
C TYR A 107 24.08 -13.68 -19.52
N GLU A 108 25.05 -13.61 -20.44
CA GLU A 108 26.46 -13.64 -20.08
C GLU A 108 26.89 -12.23 -19.64
N GLU A 109 27.38 -12.13 -18.41
CA GLU A 109 27.90 -10.88 -17.85
C GLU A 109 29.08 -10.37 -18.69
N ALA A 110 29.15 -9.05 -18.91
CA ALA A 110 30.21 -8.46 -19.70
C ALA A 110 31.59 -8.73 -19.07
N ASP A 111 32.61 -8.93 -19.91
CA ASP A 111 33.94 -9.38 -19.47
C ASP A 111 34.62 -8.44 -18.47
N TRP A 112 34.30 -7.13 -18.49
CA TRP A 112 34.81 -6.16 -17.52
C TRP A 112 34.18 -6.31 -16.12
N ILE A 113 32.95 -6.83 -16.01
CA ILE A 113 32.30 -7.17 -14.73
C ILE A 113 32.92 -8.44 -14.16
N ARG A 114 33.08 -9.48 -15.00
CA ARG A 114 33.75 -10.73 -14.61
C ARG A 114 35.21 -10.52 -14.17
N ALA A 115 35.95 -9.66 -14.88
CA ALA A 115 37.33 -9.33 -14.52
C ALA A 115 37.42 -8.58 -13.18
N SER A 116 36.46 -7.69 -12.89
CA SER A 116 36.38 -6.99 -11.61
C SER A 116 36.07 -7.93 -10.43
N GLU A 117 35.22 -8.94 -10.62
CA GLU A 117 34.93 -9.94 -9.59
C GLU A 117 36.07 -10.95 -9.39
N GLN A 118 36.76 -11.35 -10.47
CA GLN A 118 37.94 -12.21 -10.36
C GLN A 118 39.11 -11.49 -9.67
N GLN A 119 39.34 -10.21 -9.97
CA GLN A 119 40.31 -9.40 -9.24
C GLN A 119 39.93 -9.27 -7.76
N ALA A 120 38.67 -9.01 -7.44
CA ALA A 120 38.21 -8.95 -6.05
C ALA A 120 38.31 -10.29 -5.30
N ALA A 121 38.18 -11.43 -5.99
CA ALA A 121 38.32 -12.77 -5.42
C ALA A 121 39.79 -13.18 -5.24
N GLU A 122 40.68 -12.88 -6.20
CA GLU A 122 42.12 -13.14 -6.09
C GLU A 122 42.81 -12.22 -5.06
N GLU A 123 42.38 -10.96 -4.96
CA GLU A 123 42.81 -10.04 -3.89
C GLU A 123 42.37 -10.49 -2.49
N GLY A 124 41.34 -11.34 -2.39
CA GLY A 124 40.87 -11.95 -1.15
C GLY A 124 41.68 -13.16 -0.66
N GLU A 125 42.47 -13.81 -1.53
CA GLU A 125 43.23 -15.03 -1.17
C GLU A 125 44.76 -14.87 -1.29
N SER A 126 45.27 -13.83 -1.98
CA SER A 126 46.71 -13.59 -2.13
C SER A 126 47.13 -12.13 -1.86
N GLY A 127 46.47 -11.43 -0.94
CA GLY A 127 46.87 -10.11 -0.46
C GLY A 127 47.56 -10.19 0.90
N SER A 128 48.89 -10.19 0.94
CA SER A 128 49.62 -9.81 2.16
C SER A 128 49.12 -8.44 2.63
N GLU A 129 48.83 -8.33 3.93
CA GLU A 129 48.38 -7.15 4.66
C GLU A 129 48.97 -5.81 4.15
N GLU A 130 48.28 -5.15 3.22
CA GLU A 130 48.29 -3.70 3.12
C GLU A 130 46.88 -3.24 3.46
N VAL A 131 46.62 -3.17 4.77
CA VAL A 131 45.39 -2.59 5.32
C VAL A 131 45.28 -1.18 4.73
N GLU A 132 44.27 -0.95 3.89
CA GLU A 132 43.85 0.39 3.46
C GLU A 132 43.39 1.14 4.72
N VAL A 133 44.34 1.73 5.44
CA VAL A 133 44.03 2.56 6.60
C VAL A 133 43.48 3.87 6.04
N GLU A 134 42.17 4.06 6.14
CA GLU A 134 41.53 5.35 5.84
C GLU A 134 42.23 6.46 6.65
N GLN A 135 43.01 7.29 5.96
CA GLN A 135 43.73 8.41 6.56
C GLN A 135 42.84 9.65 6.54
N PHE A 136 42.64 10.25 7.71
CA PHE A 136 41.77 11.41 7.92
C PHE A 136 42.61 12.69 7.95
N PHE A 137 42.34 13.66 7.10
CA PHE A 137 43.15 14.88 6.98
C PHE A 137 42.40 16.14 7.41
N CYS A 138 43.08 17.02 8.14
CA CYS A 138 42.58 18.33 8.53
C CYS A 138 43.27 19.44 7.72
N VAL A 139 42.51 20.07 6.82
CA VAL A 139 43.00 21.14 5.93
C VAL A 139 43.39 22.42 6.69
N ALA A 140 42.73 22.72 7.81
CA ALA A 140 43.03 23.95 8.56
C ALA A 140 44.33 23.85 9.38
N CYS A 141 44.88 22.65 9.55
CA CYS A 141 46.05 22.41 10.40
C CYS A 141 47.14 21.58 9.71
N ASP A 142 46.93 21.20 8.44
CA ASP A 142 47.75 20.28 7.65
C ASP A 142 48.23 19.05 8.42
N LYS A 143 47.28 18.35 9.07
CA LYS A 143 47.57 17.16 9.88
C LYS A 143 46.77 15.95 9.42
N VAL A 144 47.47 14.82 9.29
CA VAL A 144 46.91 13.51 8.99
C VAL A 144 46.70 12.71 10.28
N PHE A 145 45.56 12.05 10.40
CA PHE A 145 45.13 11.24 11.52
C PHE A 145 44.77 9.83 11.03
N LYS A 146 45.02 8.84 11.88
CA LYS A 146 44.81 7.42 11.51
C LYS A 146 43.42 6.89 11.88
N SER A 147 42.53 7.75 12.40
CA SER A 147 41.18 7.39 12.83
C SER A 147 40.27 8.61 12.86
N ALA A 148 39.01 8.42 12.44
CA ALA A 148 37.96 9.44 12.51
C ALA A 148 37.80 10.02 13.93
N LYS A 149 37.97 9.20 14.97
CA LYS A 149 37.84 9.64 16.37
C LYS A 149 38.98 10.59 16.79
N GLN A 150 40.17 10.42 16.24
CA GLN A 150 41.31 11.30 16.49
C GLN A 150 41.12 12.65 15.80
N LEU A 151 40.61 12.65 14.55
CA LEU A 151 40.25 13.87 13.82
C LEU A 151 39.13 14.65 14.55
N ALA A 152 38.05 13.98 14.96
CA ALA A 152 36.94 14.63 15.65
C ALA A 152 37.34 15.26 17.01
N ASN A 153 38.33 14.69 17.70
CA ASN A 153 38.89 15.31 18.91
C ASN A 153 39.81 16.50 18.58
N HIS A 154 40.57 16.41 17.49
CA HIS A 154 41.39 17.52 17.01
C HIS A 154 40.54 18.73 16.61
N GLU A 155 39.41 18.52 15.92
CA GLU A 155 38.47 19.56 15.50
C GLU A 155 37.88 20.34 16.68
N LYS A 156 37.72 19.70 17.84
CA LYS A 156 37.21 20.33 19.07
C LYS A 156 38.27 21.06 19.88
N SER A 157 39.55 20.93 19.51
CA SER A 157 40.64 21.56 20.25
C SER A 157 40.70 23.07 19.98
N LYS A 158 41.01 23.86 21.02
CA LYS A 158 41.12 25.34 20.90
C LYS A 158 42.07 25.77 19.79
N LYS A 159 43.18 25.04 19.61
CA LYS A 159 44.18 25.31 18.56
C LYS A 159 43.61 25.14 17.15
N HIS A 160 42.78 24.11 16.92
CA HIS A 160 42.12 23.93 15.63
C HIS A 160 41.08 25.01 15.37
N VAL A 161 40.27 25.35 16.37
CA VAL A 161 39.24 26.40 16.25
C VAL A 161 39.88 27.77 15.94
N GLU A 162 41.00 28.10 16.58
CA GLU A 162 41.77 29.33 16.30
C GLU A 162 42.37 29.30 14.88
N ALA A 163 42.92 28.17 14.44
CA ALA A 163 43.47 28.02 13.08
C ALA A 163 42.37 28.16 12.01
N VAL A 164 41.20 27.56 12.22
CA VAL A 164 40.03 27.69 11.32
C VAL A 164 39.52 29.12 11.28
N ALA A 165 39.48 29.82 12.43
CA ALA A 165 39.06 31.22 12.47
C ALA A 165 40.03 32.14 11.71
N ALA A 166 41.35 31.91 11.86
CA ALA A 166 42.37 32.63 11.10
C ALA A 166 42.26 32.37 9.60
N LEU A 167 42.10 31.10 9.18
CA LEU A 167 41.87 30.75 7.77
C LEU A 167 40.62 31.43 7.21
N ARG A 168 39.51 31.44 7.97
CA ARG A 168 38.27 32.11 7.53
C ARG A 168 38.46 33.62 7.37
N ALA A 169 39.19 34.27 8.27
CA ALA A 169 39.47 35.70 8.18
C ALA A 169 40.34 36.05 6.97
N VAL A 170 41.32 35.21 6.62
CA VAL A 170 42.14 35.37 5.42
C VAL A 170 41.28 35.22 4.17
N LEU A 171 40.50 34.14 4.05
CA LEU A 171 39.65 33.89 2.89
C LEU A 171 38.60 35.01 2.68
N GLN A 172 38.01 35.52 3.76
CA GLN A 172 37.04 36.62 3.69
C GLN A 172 37.69 37.99 3.41
N GLY A 173 38.96 38.16 3.73
CA GLY A 173 39.74 39.36 3.39
C GLY A 173 40.31 39.33 1.97
N GLU A 174 40.51 38.15 1.38
CA GLU A 174 40.93 37.95 -0.02
C GLU A 174 39.76 38.04 -1.01
N GLU A 175 38.51 37.89 -0.54
CA GLU A 175 37.28 38.04 -1.33
C GLU A 175 36.73 39.48 -1.38
N ALA A 176 37.41 40.45 -0.77
CA ALA A 176 37.04 41.88 -0.74
C ALA A 176 38.05 42.77 -1.49
#